data_AF-A0A3N4MM80-F1
#
_entry.id   AF-A0A3N4MM80-F1
#
_cell.length_a   1.000
_cell.length_b   1.000
_cell.length_c   1.000
_cell.angle_alpha   90.00
_cell.angle_beta   90.00
_cell.angle_gamma   90.00
#
_symmetry.space_group_name_H-M   'P 1'
#
loop_
_entity.id
_entity.type
_entity.pdbx_description
1 polymer ?
#
loop_
_entity_poly.entity_id
_entity_poly.type
_entity_poly.pdbx_seq_one_letter_code
_entity_poly.pdbx_strand_id
1 'polypeptide(L)'
;MKSILFAILLLSVTYTSCLPIRNTSLTDLEKEGRLIYQLERCHDSAQTYCLDLLRFGKKVRITVYDIISYLEDGKLLFVAYDTAKIAILQGEFDIASGNIVNAVVRDRTLTPREDSLAQICKKVDSLRSALEPDGAQRYRLIAYIGDDHVARVYIYPREENRRELVWGNDYLVTFNSLTTSGEVRQLHNTANRNAYAASELTSHNHNEDDFFIAADYFRLLKVRDKVTWKQHTIYGKSRHRSWTIDMNTMGVSQLIVP
;
A
#
# COMPACT_ATOMS: atom_id res chain seq x y z
N MET A 1 50.48 42.70 19.41
CA MET A 1 49.59 42.46 20.56
C MET A 1 48.15 42.50 20.08
N LYS A 2 47.42 41.39 20.28
CA LYS A 2 45.95 41.28 20.48
C LYS A 2 45.04 41.69 19.30
N SER A 3 44.11 40.90 18.78
CA SER A 3 43.70 39.51 19.02
C SER A 3 42.83 39.09 17.82
N ILE A 4 43.13 37.93 17.26
CA ILE A 4 42.15 37.06 16.59
C ILE A 4 41.16 36.65 17.68
N LEU A 5 39.85 36.88 17.52
CA LEU A 5 38.81 36.01 18.12
C LEU A 5 37.40 36.35 17.63
N PHE A 6 36.77 35.34 17.03
CA PHE A 6 35.39 34.94 17.28
C PHE A 6 34.27 36.00 17.14
N ALA A 7 33.70 36.03 15.94
CA ALA A 7 32.25 36.06 15.83
C ALA A 7 31.84 35.07 14.73
N ILE A 8 31.98 33.78 15.06
CA ILE A 8 31.16 32.74 14.43
C ILE A 8 29.73 33.15 14.76
N LEU A 9 29.14 33.85 13.80
CA LEU A 9 27.71 34.10 13.73
C LEU A 9 27.08 32.71 13.69
N LEU A 10 26.76 32.19 14.87
CA LEU A 10 25.85 31.09 15.10
C LEU A 10 24.50 31.54 14.54
N LEU A 11 24.37 31.52 13.21
CA LEU A 11 23.16 31.10 12.53
C LEU A 11 22.93 29.65 12.94
N SER A 12 22.51 29.45 14.18
CA SER A 12 21.60 28.37 14.52
C SER A 12 20.27 28.71 13.84
N VAL A 13 20.26 28.64 12.50
CA VAL A 13 19.06 28.24 11.81
C VAL A 13 18.89 26.80 12.24
N THR A 14 18.15 26.60 13.33
CA THR A 14 17.43 25.35 13.51
C THR A 14 16.54 25.25 12.29
N TYR A 15 17.06 24.61 11.25
CA TYR A 15 16.25 23.94 10.25
C TYR A 15 15.48 22.88 11.02
N THR A 16 14.41 23.32 11.67
CA THR A 16 13.28 22.47 11.97
C THR A 16 12.75 22.11 10.60
N SER A 17 13.25 21.02 10.04
CA SER A 17 12.58 20.28 8.97
C SER A 17 11.27 19.73 9.53
N CYS A 18 10.34 20.64 9.87
CA CYS A 18 8.95 20.38 9.59
C CYS A 18 8.89 20.28 8.08
N LEU A 19 9.03 19.05 7.58
CA LEU A 19 8.56 18.72 6.24
C LEU A 19 7.19 19.40 6.11
N PRO A 20 6.99 20.24 5.09
CA PRO A 20 5.68 20.85 4.91
C PRO A 20 4.70 19.68 4.82
N ILE A 21 3.65 19.73 5.63
CA ILE A 21 2.45 18.94 5.45
C ILE A 21 2.17 19.05 3.95
N ARG A 22 2.42 17.95 3.24
CA ARG A 22 2.18 17.90 1.81
C ARG A 22 0.68 18.10 1.73
N ASN A 23 0.23 19.29 1.33
CA ASN A 23 -1.17 19.59 0.99
C ASN A 23 -1.53 18.72 -0.21
N THR A 24 -1.59 17.42 0.02
CA THR A 24 -1.92 16.41 -0.96
C THR A 24 -3.40 16.60 -1.16
N SER A 25 -3.79 17.01 -2.35
CA SER A 25 -5.19 17.22 -2.64
C SER A 25 -5.94 15.91 -2.39
N LEU A 26 -7.20 16.00 -1.96
CA LEU A 26 -8.04 14.81 -1.81
C LEU A 26 -8.01 13.96 -3.10
N THR A 27 -8.01 14.62 -4.26
CA THR A 27 -7.87 14.01 -5.58
C THR A 27 -6.60 13.16 -5.73
N ASP A 28 -5.46 13.60 -5.21
CA ASP A 28 -4.21 12.84 -5.31
C ASP A 28 -4.23 11.61 -4.41
N LEU A 29 -4.80 11.74 -3.20
CA LEU A 29 -5.01 10.62 -2.28
C LEU A 29 -5.97 9.58 -2.85
N GLU A 30 -7.04 10.02 -3.49
CA GLU A 30 -8.00 9.14 -4.18
C GLU A 30 -7.34 8.39 -5.34
N LYS A 31 -6.54 9.08 -6.16
CA LYS A 31 -5.80 8.46 -7.27
C LYS A 31 -4.84 7.38 -6.76
N GLU A 32 -4.04 7.72 -5.75
CA GLU A 32 -3.09 6.79 -5.14
C GLU A 32 -3.82 5.59 -4.50
N GLY A 33 -4.89 5.84 -3.74
CA GLY A 33 -5.71 4.78 -3.12
C GLY A 33 -6.36 3.85 -4.15
N ARG A 34 -6.83 4.40 -5.29
CA ARG A 34 -7.36 3.60 -6.41
C ARG A 34 -6.27 2.75 -7.04
N LEU A 35 -5.06 3.29 -7.24
CA LEU A 35 -3.93 2.52 -7.76
C LEU A 35 -3.58 1.35 -6.82
N ILE A 36 -3.45 1.61 -5.52
CA ILE A 36 -3.15 0.56 -4.52
C ILE A 36 -4.22 -0.53 -4.56
N TYR A 37 -5.51 -0.15 -4.60
CA TYR A 37 -6.63 -1.07 -4.73
C TYR A 37 -6.56 -1.94 -5.99
N GLN A 38 -6.25 -1.32 -7.12
CA GLN A 38 -6.12 -2.00 -8.40
C GLN A 38 -4.98 -3.02 -8.40
N LEU A 39 -3.83 -2.64 -7.83
CA LEU A 39 -2.67 -3.52 -7.70
C LEU A 39 -2.94 -4.70 -6.77
N GLU A 40 -3.64 -4.49 -5.65
CA GLU A 40 -4.06 -5.58 -4.74
C GLU A 40 -5.00 -6.55 -5.45
N ARG A 41 -6.02 -6.04 -6.16
CA ARG A 41 -6.95 -6.91 -6.90
C ARG A 41 -6.27 -7.70 -8.01
N CYS A 42 -5.34 -7.07 -8.71
CA CYS A 42 -4.50 -7.75 -9.69
C CYS A 42 -3.70 -8.87 -9.03
N HIS A 43 -3.04 -8.58 -7.90
CA HIS A 43 -2.24 -9.56 -7.15
C HIS A 43 -3.09 -10.74 -6.65
N ASP A 44 -4.24 -10.49 -6.02
CA ASP A 44 -5.14 -11.55 -5.51
C ASP A 44 -5.68 -12.43 -6.65
N SER A 45 -6.01 -11.82 -7.79
CA SER A 45 -6.51 -12.53 -8.98
C SER A 45 -5.40 -13.38 -9.62
N ALA A 46 -4.20 -12.83 -9.74
CA ALA A 46 -3.02 -13.54 -10.20
C ALA A 46 -2.67 -14.71 -9.28
N GLN A 47 -2.72 -14.52 -7.96
CA GLN A 47 -2.49 -15.57 -6.97
C GLN A 47 -3.48 -16.72 -7.15
N THR A 48 -4.77 -16.42 -7.32
CA THR A 48 -5.81 -17.42 -7.57
C THR A 48 -5.58 -18.15 -8.89
N TYR A 49 -5.26 -17.41 -9.95
CA TYR A 49 -4.99 -17.98 -11.27
C TYR A 49 -3.78 -18.93 -11.26
N CYS A 50 -2.69 -18.57 -10.58
CA CYS A 50 -1.52 -19.44 -10.38
C CYS A 50 -1.88 -20.74 -9.65
N LEU A 51 -2.70 -20.66 -8.60
CA LEU A 51 -3.16 -21.83 -7.85
C LEU A 51 -4.02 -22.76 -8.69
N ASP A 52 -4.87 -22.22 -9.56
CA ASP A 52 -5.69 -23.03 -10.45
C ASP A 52 -4.86 -23.71 -11.53
N LEU A 53 -3.85 -23.04 -12.12
CA LEU A 53 -2.91 -23.68 -13.05
C LEU A 53 -2.21 -24.90 -12.43
N LEU A 54 -1.86 -24.81 -11.14
CA LEU A 54 -1.30 -25.93 -10.37
C LEU A 54 -2.31 -27.07 -10.18
N ARG A 55 -3.52 -26.74 -9.73
CA ARG A 55 -4.58 -27.72 -9.47
C ARG A 55 -4.95 -28.52 -10.72
N PHE A 56 -4.96 -27.87 -11.88
CA PHE A 56 -5.32 -28.51 -13.14
C PHE A 56 -4.15 -29.20 -13.85
N GLY A 57 -3.03 -29.45 -13.15
CA GLY A 57 -1.97 -30.32 -13.61
C GLY A 57 -1.25 -29.82 -14.87
N LYS A 58 -1.38 -28.53 -15.21
CA LYS A 58 -0.48 -27.95 -16.20
C LYS A 58 0.91 -28.04 -15.59
N LYS A 59 1.79 -28.84 -16.20
CA LYS A 59 3.20 -29.09 -15.81
C LYS A 59 4.08 -27.82 -15.87
N VAL A 60 3.53 -26.69 -15.48
CA VAL A 60 4.33 -25.52 -15.22
C VAL A 60 5.02 -25.82 -13.89
N ARG A 61 6.34 -25.57 -13.80
CA ARG A 61 7.14 -25.76 -12.59
C ARG A 61 6.71 -24.72 -11.55
N ILE A 62 5.45 -24.80 -11.09
CA ILE A 62 4.75 -23.77 -10.32
C ILE A 62 4.92 -24.05 -8.79
N THR A 63 6.11 -24.36 -8.26
CA THR A 63 6.25 -24.70 -6.83
C THR A 63 6.54 -23.53 -5.87
N VAL A 64 7.08 -22.39 -6.33
CA VAL A 64 7.38 -21.22 -5.49
C VAL A 64 7.24 -19.94 -6.32
N TYR A 65 6.14 -19.18 -6.16
CA TYR A 65 5.96 -17.87 -6.83
C TYR A 65 6.05 -16.77 -5.81
N ASP A 66 6.90 -15.81 -6.10
CA ASP A 66 6.62 -14.44 -5.77
C ASP A 66 5.80 -13.82 -6.92
N ILE A 67 4.79 -13.04 -6.58
CA ILE A 67 3.93 -12.35 -7.55
C ILE A 67 4.07 -10.85 -7.36
N ILE A 68 4.32 -10.13 -8.44
CA ILE A 68 4.31 -8.67 -8.47
C ILE A 68 3.21 -8.22 -9.42
N SER A 69 2.38 -7.28 -8.96
CA SER A 69 1.47 -6.52 -9.80
C SER A 69 2.03 -5.12 -10.01
N TYR A 70 1.85 -4.56 -11.20
CA TYR A 70 2.33 -3.22 -11.53
C TYR A 70 1.50 -2.58 -12.65
N LEU A 71 1.51 -1.25 -12.72
CA LEU A 71 0.93 -0.49 -13.82
C LEU A 71 2.00 -0.17 -14.86
N GLU A 72 1.71 -0.40 -16.13
CA GLU A 72 2.56 -0.03 -17.27
C GLU A 72 1.67 0.33 -18.46
N ASP A 73 1.90 1.51 -19.07
CA ASP A 73 1.12 2.03 -20.20
C ASP A 73 -0.42 1.96 -19.99
N GLY A 74 -0.86 2.25 -18.77
CA GLY A 74 -2.28 2.22 -18.38
C GLY A 74 -2.86 0.82 -18.17
N LYS A 75 -2.06 -0.23 -18.28
CA LYS A 75 -2.47 -1.63 -18.06
C LYS A 75 -2.00 -2.14 -16.71
N LEU A 76 -2.87 -2.86 -16.01
CA LEU A 76 -2.53 -3.57 -14.79
C LEU A 76 -1.95 -4.92 -15.18
N LEU A 77 -0.64 -5.08 -14.98
CA LEU A 77 0.09 -6.29 -15.29
C LEU A 77 0.43 -7.04 -14.02
N PHE A 78 0.70 -8.33 -14.17
CA PHE A 78 1.36 -9.12 -13.15
C PHE A 78 2.43 -10.01 -13.77
N VAL A 79 3.42 -10.34 -12.95
CA VAL A 79 4.41 -11.37 -13.24
C VAL A 79 4.56 -12.27 -12.02
N ALA A 80 4.56 -13.58 -12.25
CA ALA A 80 4.93 -14.58 -11.27
C ALA A 80 6.31 -15.13 -11.65
N TYR A 81 7.23 -15.14 -10.70
CA TYR A 81 8.63 -15.52 -10.92
C TYR A 81 9.13 -16.48 -9.84
N ASP A 82 10.16 -17.25 -10.18
CA ASP A 82 10.81 -18.18 -9.25
C ASP A 82 11.92 -17.52 -8.41
N THR A 83 12.53 -18.31 -7.53
CA THR A 83 13.66 -17.88 -6.70
C THR A 83 14.90 -17.46 -7.49
N ALA A 84 15.02 -17.84 -8.76
CA ALA A 84 16.08 -17.44 -9.68
C ALA A 84 15.75 -16.16 -10.47
N LYS A 85 14.62 -15.49 -10.17
CA LYS A 85 14.11 -14.31 -10.87
C LYS A 85 13.83 -14.57 -12.36
N ILE A 86 13.36 -15.76 -12.67
CA ILE A 86 12.85 -16.09 -13.99
C ILE A 86 11.35 -15.90 -13.94
N ALA A 87 10.82 -14.99 -14.76
CA ALA A 87 9.38 -14.90 -15.00
C ALA A 87 8.91 -16.22 -15.61
N ILE A 88 7.85 -16.79 -15.04
CA ILE A 88 7.27 -18.07 -15.47
C ILE A 88 5.85 -17.86 -16.00
N LEU A 89 5.17 -16.84 -15.48
CA LEU A 89 3.83 -16.46 -15.90
C LEU A 89 3.73 -14.93 -15.89
N GLN A 90 3.11 -14.38 -16.92
CA GLN A 90 2.71 -12.98 -16.95
C GLN A 90 1.30 -12.86 -17.52
N GLY A 91 0.64 -11.75 -17.22
CA GLY A 91 -0.66 -11.44 -17.83
C GLY A 91 -1.12 -10.05 -17.44
N GLU A 92 -2.35 -9.76 -17.86
CA GLU A 92 -3.02 -8.49 -17.62
C GLU A 92 -4.25 -8.73 -16.74
N PHE A 93 -4.55 -7.80 -15.84
CA PHE A 93 -5.77 -7.79 -15.06
C PHE A 93 -6.73 -6.77 -15.64
N ASP A 94 -7.86 -7.27 -16.16
CA ASP A 94 -8.95 -6.41 -16.60
C ASP A 94 -9.80 -6.05 -15.38
N ILE A 95 -9.74 -4.78 -14.98
CA ILE A 95 -10.47 -4.26 -13.82
C ILE A 95 -11.99 -4.35 -13.99
N ALA A 96 -12.50 -4.24 -15.22
CA ALA A 96 -13.93 -4.22 -15.50
C ALA A 96 -14.55 -5.60 -15.29
N SER A 97 -13.92 -6.63 -15.85
CA SER A 97 -14.36 -8.02 -15.65
C SER A 97 -13.87 -8.62 -14.33
N GLY A 98 -12.80 -8.06 -13.74
CA GLY A 98 -12.15 -8.61 -12.55
C GLY A 98 -11.38 -9.89 -12.83
N ASN A 99 -11.00 -10.15 -14.09
CA ASN A 99 -10.35 -11.38 -14.52
C ASN A 99 -8.93 -11.15 -15.03
N ILE A 100 -8.12 -12.22 -15.00
CA ILE A 100 -6.86 -12.27 -15.71
C ILE A 100 -7.10 -12.55 -17.19
N VAL A 101 -6.49 -11.74 -18.05
CA VAL A 101 -6.53 -11.85 -19.51
C VAL A 101 -5.11 -11.91 -20.07
N ASN A 102 -4.96 -12.38 -21.32
CA ASN A 102 -3.68 -12.42 -22.03
C ASN A 102 -2.54 -13.13 -21.27
N ALA A 103 -2.89 -14.12 -20.43
CA ALA A 103 -1.91 -14.82 -19.61
C ALA A 103 -1.01 -15.72 -20.47
N VAL A 104 0.31 -15.55 -20.35
CA VAL A 104 1.32 -16.31 -21.08
C VAL A 104 2.27 -16.96 -20.09
N VAL A 105 2.42 -18.28 -20.21
CA VAL A 105 3.46 -19.05 -19.52
C VAL A 105 4.70 -19.02 -20.38
N ARG A 106 5.78 -18.41 -19.90
CA ARG A 106 7.05 -18.32 -20.62
C ARG A 106 8.17 -17.99 -19.66
N ASP A 107 9.27 -18.72 -19.81
CA ASP A 107 10.53 -18.43 -19.13
C ASP A 107 11.21 -17.21 -19.78
N ARG A 108 11.44 -16.17 -18.99
CA ARG A 108 12.28 -15.02 -19.37
C ARG A 108 12.89 -14.38 -18.14
N THR A 109 13.93 -13.58 -18.35
CA THR A 109 14.42 -12.68 -17.30
C THR A 109 13.36 -11.62 -16.98
N LEU A 110 13.29 -11.22 -15.71
CA LEU A 110 12.52 -10.05 -15.31
C LEU A 110 12.98 -8.81 -16.09
N THR A 111 12.05 -7.92 -16.42
CA THR A 111 12.39 -6.59 -16.90
C THR A 111 13.05 -5.78 -15.77
N PRO A 112 13.78 -4.69 -16.07
CA PRO A 112 14.36 -3.85 -15.02
C PRO A 112 13.33 -3.35 -13.99
N ARG A 113 12.11 -3.03 -14.42
CA ARG A 113 11.02 -2.58 -13.54
C ARG A 113 10.53 -3.70 -12.63
N GLU A 114 10.28 -4.88 -13.18
CA GLU A 114 9.86 -6.05 -12.41
C GLU A 114 10.93 -6.48 -11.40
N ASP A 115 12.19 -6.50 -11.81
CA ASP A 115 13.31 -6.83 -10.93
C ASP A 115 13.45 -5.81 -9.80
N SER A 116 13.28 -4.53 -10.11
CA SER A 116 13.28 -3.46 -9.11
C SER A 116 12.20 -3.67 -8.06
N LEU A 117 10.96 -3.93 -8.48
CA LEU A 117 9.84 -4.22 -7.59
C LEU A 117 10.08 -5.48 -6.75
N ALA A 118 10.62 -6.54 -7.36
CA ALA A 118 10.97 -7.78 -6.68
C ALA A 118 11.99 -7.54 -5.56
N GLN A 119 13.02 -6.76 -5.85
CA GLN A 119 14.06 -6.42 -4.88
C GLN A 119 13.51 -5.57 -3.74
N ILE A 120 12.65 -4.59 -4.02
CA ILE A 120 12.01 -3.76 -3.00
C ILE A 120 11.12 -4.63 -2.10
N CYS A 121 10.25 -5.46 -2.67
CA CYS A 121 9.39 -6.36 -1.89
C CYS A 121 10.22 -7.26 -0.97
N LYS A 122 11.32 -7.85 -1.47
CA LYS A 122 12.22 -8.69 -0.68
C LYS A 122 12.92 -7.91 0.45
N LYS A 123 13.35 -6.68 0.18
CA LYS A 123 13.94 -5.81 1.21
C LYS A 123 12.95 -5.50 2.31
N VAL A 124 11.71 -5.15 1.94
CA VAL A 124 10.67 -4.86 2.92
C VAL A 124 10.28 -6.11 3.70
N ASP A 125 10.22 -7.28 3.05
CA ASP A 125 9.94 -8.55 3.72
C ASP A 125 11.01 -8.88 4.79
N SER A 126 12.28 -8.54 4.54
CA SER A 126 13.35 -8.67 5.55
C SER A 126 13.20 -7.76 6.75
N LEU A 127 12.42 -6.68 6.64
CA LEU A 127 12.07 -5.80 7.76
C LEU A 127 10.88 -6.32 8.56
N ARG A 128 10.16 -7.35 8.09
CA ARG A 128 8.91 -7.84 8.71
C ARG A 128 9.09 -8.15 10.20
N SER A 129 10.18 -8.79 10.62
CA SER A 129 10.41 -9.12 12.03
C SER A 129 10.54 -7.88 12.93
N ALA A 130 10.98 -6.73 12.39
CA ALA A 130 11.00 -5.47 13.12
C ALA A 130 9.62 -4.78 13.17
N LEU A 131 8.72 -5.13 12.23
CA LEU A 131 7.37 -4.59 12.11
C LEU A 131 6.30 -5.49 12.79
N GLU A 132 6.64 -6.75 13.11
CA GLU A 132 5.81 -7.72 13.84
C GLU A 132 6.63 -8.40 14.94
N PRO A 133 6.90 -7.73 16.08
CA PRO A 133 7.69 -8.32 17.16
C PRO A 133 7.09 -9.64 17.69
N ASP A 134 5.75 -9.75 17.64
CA ASP A 134 5.00 -10.86 18.23
C ASP A 134 4.63 -11.97 17.22
N GLY A 135 4.98 -11.80 15.92
CA GLY A 135 4.81 -12.82 14.87
C GLY A 135 3.38 -13.30 14.59
N ALA A 136 2.38 -12.74 15.26
CA ALA A 136 0.99 -13.20 15.21
C ALA A 136 0.20 -12.61 14.03
N GLN A 137 0.62 -11.46 13.50
CA GLN A 137 -0.05 -10.79 12.40
C GLN A 137 0.55 -11.28 11.07
N ARG A 138 -0.29 -11.39 10.04
CA ARG A 138 0.17 -11.64 8.66
C ARG A 138 0.00 -10.35 7.89
N TYR A 139 1.08 -9.70 7.48
CA TYR A 139 0.97 -8.55 6.58
C TYR A 139 0.83 -8.93 5.10
N ARG A 140 0.15 -8.06 4.36
CA ARG A 140 0.22 -7.94 2.90
C ARG A 140 1.18 -6.80 2.54
N LEU A 141 1.78 -6.91 1.36
CA LEU A 141 2.69 -5.92 0.79
C LEU A 141 2.15 -5.51 -0.58
N ILE A 142 2.02 -4.20 -0.81
CA ILE A 142 1.75 -3.66 -2.15
C ILE A 142 2.80 -2.61 -2.48
N ALA A 143 3.64 -2.96 -3.45
CA ALA A 143 4.71 -2.10 -3.94
C ALA A 143 4.34 -1.47 -5.27
N TYR A 144 4.69 -0.21 -5.45
CA TYR A 144 4.64 0.44 -6.75
C TYR A 144 5.73 1.51 -6.87
N ILE A 145 6.06 1.89 -8.10
CA ILE A 145 6.98 2.99 -8.40
C ILE A 145 6.14 4.13 -8.96
N GLY A 146 6.12 5.27 -8.26
CA GLY A 146 5.37 6.44 -8.67
C GLY A 146 6.00 7.15 -9.86
N ASP A 147 5.27 8.12 -10.43
CA ASP A 147 5.74 8.95 -11.54
C ASP A 147 6.96 9.82 -11.14
N ASP A 148 7.13 10.06 -9.84
CA ASP A 148 8.30 10.72 -9.24
C ASP A 148 9.49 9.79 -9.05
N HIS A 149 9.43 8.56 -9.58
CA HIS A 149 10.44 7.50 -9.44
C HIS A 149 10.69 7.06 -7.99
N VAL A 150 9.86 7.48 -7.04
CA VAL A 150 9.93 7.00 -5.66
C VAL A 150 9.15 5.71 -5.56
N ALA A 151 9.83 4.66 -5.09
CA ALA A 151 9.15 3.41 -4.81
C ALA A 151 8.47 3.47 -3.44
N ARG A 152 7.22 3.02 -3.39
CA ARG A 152 6.37 3.01 -2.21
C ARG A 152 5.91 1.60 -1.95
N VAL A 153 6.05 1.14 -0.72
CA VAL A 153 5.53 -0.15 -0.28
C VAL A 153 4.58 0.05 0.87
N TYR A 154 3.31 -0.26 0.64
CA TYR A 154 2.28 -0.33 1.65
C TYR A 154 2.33 -1.71 2.30
N ILE A 155 2.54 -1.73 3.61
CA ILE A 155 2.54 -2.92 4.45
C ILE A 155 1.33 -2.82 5.33
N TYR A 156 0.44 -3.81 5.31
CA TYR A 156 -0.80 -3.69 6.07
C TYR A 156 -1.36 -5.04 6.50
N PRO A 157 -2.17 -5.10 7.57
CA PRO A 157 -2.71 -6.36 8.05
C PRO A 157 -3.56 -7.08 7.01
N ARG A 158 -3.26 -8.36 6.80
CA ARG A 158 -4.14 -9.28 6.10
C ARG A 158 -5.39 -9.50 6.94
N GLU A 159 -6.54 -9.41 6.29
CA GLU A 159 -7.81 -9.80 6.90
C GLU A 159 -7.86 -11.33 7.00
N GLU A 160 -7.95 -11.85 8.21
CA GLU A 160 -8.05 -13.29 8.46
C GLU A 160 -9.51 -13.78 8.39
N ASN A 161 -10.45 -12.91 8.78
CA ASN A 161 -11.88 -13.19 8.79
C ASN A 161 -12.59 -12.40 7.68
N ARG A 162 -13.41 -13.07 6.86
CA ARG A 162 -14.17 -12.46 5.75
C ARG A 162 -15.29 -11.50 6.16
N ARG A 163 -15.39 -11.12 7.45
CA ARG A 163 -16.50 -10.34 8.02
C ARG A 163 -16.06 -9.06 8.72
N GLU A 164 -14.77 -8.77 8.72
CA GLU A 164 -14.20 -7.59 9.36
C GLU A 164 -13.18 -6.91 8.46
N LEU A 165 -13.06 -5.60 8.63
CA LEU A 165 -11.94 -4.81 8.12
C LEU A 165 -10.99 -4.56 9.28
N VAL A 166 -9.71 -4.85 9.05
CA VAL A 166 -8.64 -4.44 9.98
C VAL A 166 -8.08 -3.12 9.48
N TRP A 167 -8.35 -2.07 10.25
CA TRP A 167 -7.74 -0.77 10.08
C TRP A 167 -6.43 -0.72 10.85
N GLY A 168 -5.45 -0.04 10.27
CA GLY A 168 -4.20 0.30 10.90
C GLY A 168 -3.20 -0.83 11.12
N ASN A 169 -2.21 -0.60 11.99
CA ASN A 169 -0.95 -1.35 12.05
C ASN A 169 -0.31 -1.56 10.67
N ASP A 170 -0.32 -0.50 9.89
CA ASP A 170 0.19 -0.43 8.54
C ASP A 170 1.29 0.63 8.41
N TYR A 171 2.12 0.43 7.41
CA TYR A 171 3.35 1.16 7.21
C TYR A 171 3.49 1.52 5.74
N LEU A 172 4.10 2.67 5.50
CA LEU A 172 4.62 3.04 4.19
C LEU A 172 6.14 3.01 4.26
N VAL A 173 6.76 2.26 3.35
CA VAL A 173 8.20 2.31 3.14
C VAL A 173 8.48 3.01 1.83
N THR A 174 9.26 4.10 1.87
CA THR A 174 9.65 4.85 0.67
C THR A 174 11.13 4.67 0.35
N PHE A 175 11.42 4.40 -0.91
CA PHE A 175 12.78 4.27 -1.43
C PHE A 175 13.02 5.32 -2.50
N ASN A 176 13.94 6.25 -2.21
CA ASN A 176 14.43 7.22 -3.18
C ASN A 176 15.39 6.57 -4.21
N SER A 177 15.99 5.44 -3.86
CA SER A 177 16.70 4.57 -4.79
C SER A 177 16.62 3.11 -4.32
N LEU A 178 16.81 2.17 -5.26
CA LEU A 178 16.86 0.73 -4.96
C LEU A 178 18.03 0.33 -4.07
N THR A 179 19.00 1.21 -3.82
CA THR A 179 20.23 0.89 -3.08
C THR A 179 20.23 1.47 -1.66
N THR A 180 19.38 2.45 -1.36
CA THR A 180 19.29 3.08 -0.02
C THR A 180 18.41 2.29 0.95
N SER A 181 18.65 2.43 2.25
CA SER A 181 17.71 2.04 3.30
C SER A 181 16.41 2.84 3.13
N GLY A 182 15.27 2.15 3.02
CA GLY A 182 13.98 2.80 2.88
C GLY A 182 13.62 3.57 4.15
N GLU A 183 12.94 4.71 3.99
CA GLU A 183 12.34 5.42 5.11
C GLU A 183 11.04 4.70 5.48
N VAL A 184 10.93 4.26 6.73
CA VAL A 184 9.76 3.55 7.26
C VAL A 184 8.91 4.54 8.03
N ARG A 185 7.66 4.72 7.59
CA ARG A 185 6.66 5.53 8.29
C ARG A 185 5.49 4.67 8.70
N GLN A 186 5.22 4.59 10.00
CA GLN A 186 3.99 3.97 10.51
C GLN A 186 2.81 4.91 10.21
N LEU A 187 1.81 4.42 9.49
CA LEU A 187 0.64 5.21 9.12
C LEU A 187 -0.39 5.19 10.26
N HIS A 188 -0.65 4.00 10.80
CA HIS A 188 -1.58 3.78 11.91
C HIS A 188 -0.94 2.88 12.97
N ASN A 189 -1.06 3.28 14.24
CA ASN A 189 -0.39 2.70 15.40
C ASN A 189 -1.16 1.55 16.08
N THR A 190 -2.47 1.42 15.84
CA THR A 190 -3.31 0.37 16.44
C THR A 190 -4.16 -0.33 15.40
N ALA A 191 -4.18 -1.66 15.44
CA ALA A 191 -5.12 -2.45 14.65
C ALA A 191 -6.53 -2.31 15.22
N ASN A 192 -7.45 -1.67 14.49
CA ASN A 192 -8.87 -1.62 14.85
C ASN A 192 -9.69 -2.55 13.94
N ARG A 193 -10.49 -3.44 14.53
CA ARG A 193 -11.32 -4.40 13.79
C ARG A 193 -12.75 -3.90 13.74
N ASN A 194 -13.20 -3.54 12.54
CA ASN A 194 -14.56 -3.09 12.30
C ASN A 194 -15.35 -4.18 11.56
N ALA A 195 -16.39 -4.72 12.19
CA ALA A 195 -17.27 -5.71 11.57
C ALA A 195 -18.13 -5.07 10.46
N TYR A 196 -18.34 -5.77 9.35
CA TYR A 196 -19.05 -5.23 8.19
C TYR A 196 -20.51 -4.87 8.44
N ALA A 197 -21.19 -5.57 9.36
CA ALA A 197 -22.63 -5.46 9.59
C ALA A 197 -23.03 -4.67 10.84
N ALA A 198 -22.08 -4.05 11.55
CA ALA A 198 -22.34 -3.58 12.92
C ALA A 198 -22.86 -2.14 13.03
N SER A 199 -22.67 -1.28 12.02
CA SER A 199 -22.91 0.17 12.16
C SER A 199 -22.87 0.90 10.82
N GLU A 200 -23.52 2.05 10.68
CA GLU A 200 -23.31 3.00 9.56
C GLU A 200 -22.10 3.93 9.81
N LEU A 201 -21.55 3.88 11.02
CA LEU A 201 -20.40 4.67 11.48
C LEU A 201 -19.20 3.75 11.72
N THR A 202 -18.03 4.17 11.28
CA THR A 202 -16.75 3.48 11.52
C THR A 202 -15.68 4.47 11.94
N SER A 203 -14.61 3.99 12.58
CA SER A 203 -13.47 4.83 12.93
C SER A 203 -12.18 4.05 13.13
N HIS A 204 -11.04 4.75 13.05
CA HIS A 204 -9.73 4.25 13.48
C HIS A 204 -8.78 5.39 13.86
N ASN A 205 -7.61 5.01 14.35
CA ASN A 205 -6.59 5.93 14.86
C ASN A 205 -5.44 6.07 13.88
N HIS A 206 -4.97 7.30 13.68
CA HIS A 206 -3.75 7.66 12.97
C HIS A 206 -2.62 7.98 13.96
N ASN A 207 -1.38 7.74 13.56
CA ASN A 207 -0.22 7.99 14.44
C ASN A 207 0.24 9.45 14.45
N GLU A 208 0.16 10.12 13.30
CA GLU A 208 0.75 11.45 13.12
C GLU A 208 -0.24 12.51 12.68
N ASP A 209 -1.15 12.18 11.76
CA ASP A 209 -2.01 13.16 11.12
C ASP A 209 -3.51 12.88 11.35
N ASP A 210 -4.34 13.91 11.21
CA ASP A 210 -5.80 13.79 11.40
C ASP A 210 -6.55 13.64 10.05
N PHE A 211 -5.83 13.53 8.93
CA PHE A 211 -6.39 13.52 7.58
C PHE A 211 -6.52 12.12 7.00
N PHE A 212 -7.51 11.97 6.13
CA PHE A 212 -7.66 10.81 5.27
C PHE A 212 -6.40 10.60 4.42
N ILE A 213 -5.88 9.37 4.35
CA ILE A 213 -4.72 9.03 3.51
C ILE A 213 -5.08 8.01 2.42
N ALA A 214 -4.17 7.81 1.46
CA ALA A 214 -4.38 6.85 0.36
C ALA A 214 -4.66 5.41 0.85
N ALA A 215 -4.03 5.01 1.96
CA ALA A 215 -4.30 3.72 2.61
C ALA A 215 -5.75 3.61 3.08
N ASP A 216 -6.33 4.69 3.63
CA ASP A 216 -7.72 4.71 4.05
C ASP A 216 -8.66 4.53 2.86
N TYR A 217 -8.39 5.27 1.77
CA TYR A 217 -9.19 5.20 0.55
C TYR A 217 -9.20 3.78 -0.04
N PHE A 218 -8.00 3.18 -0.14
CA PHE A 218 -7.81 1.80 -0.55
C PHE A 218 -8.64 0.83 0.30
N ARG A 219 -8.60 0.96 1.63
CA ARG A 219 -9.33 0.07 2.54
C ARG A 219 -10.84 0.21 2.39
N LEU A 220 -11.37 1.44 2.22
CA LEU A 220 -12.78 1.64 1.92
C LEU A 220 -13.17 0.98 0.58
N LEU A 221 -12.38 1.16 -0.48
CA LEU A 221 -12.63 0.53 -1.79
C LEU A 221 -12.75 -1.00 -1.68
N LYS A 222 -11.95 -1.62 -0.81
CA LYS A 222 -11.95 -3.07 -0.61
C LYS A 222 -13.24 -3.62 0.02
N VAL A 223 -13.92 -2.81 0.82
CA VAL A 223 -15.12 -3.22 1.55
C VAL A 223 -16.40 -2.57 1.05
N ARG A 224 -16.32 -1.67 0.07
CA ARG A 224 -17.46 -0.89 -0.44
C ARG A 224 -18.72 -1.72 -0.74
N ASP A 225 -18.54 -2.91 -1.30
CA ASP A 225 -19.64 -3.80 -1.72
C ASP A 225 -20.13 -4.71 -0.57
N LYS A 226 -19.57 -4.55 0.64
CA LYS A 226 -19.79 -5.40 1.82
C LYS A 226 -20.33 -4.64 3.02
N VAL A 227 -20.28 -3.31 3.01
CA VAL A 227 -20.62 -2.46 4.16
C VAL A 227 -21.61 -1.38 3.76
N THR A 228 -22.36 -0.87 4.74
CA THR A 228 -23.31 0.24 4.57
C THR A 228 -22.84 1.51 5.27
N TRP A 229 -21.52 1.67 5.46
CA TRP A 229 -20.96 2.81 6.18
C TRP A 229 -21.20 4.11 5.43
N LYS A 230 -21.72 5.11 6.14
CA LYS A 230 -22.01 6.45 5.62
C LYS A 230 -21.06 7.49 6.18
N GLN A 231 -20.44 7.21 7.32
CA GLN A 231 -19.49 8.11 7.94
C GLN A 231 -18.30 7.33 8.50
N HIS A 232 -17.12 7.93 8.37
CA HIS A 232 -15.90 7.41 8.93
C HIS A 232 -15.11 8.50 9.64
N THR A 233 -14.79 8.25 10.91
CA THR A 233 -14.07 9.20 11.76
C THR A 233 -12.64 8.75 11.93
N ILE A 234 -11.71 9.63 11.58
CA ILE A 234 -10.28 9.46 11.84
C ILE A 234 -9.94 10.20 13.12
N TYR A 235 -9.33 9.50 14.07
CA TYR A 235 -8.77 10.08 15.29
C TYR A 235 -7.25 10.19 15.10
N GLY A 236 -6.76 11.40 14.84
CA GLY A 236 -5.32 11.63 14.77
C GLY A 236 -4.75 12.14 16.10
N LYS A 237 -3.55 12.71 16.06
CA LYS A 237 -2.79 13.08 17.26
C LYS A 237 -3.39 14.26 18.03
N SER A 238 -4.08 15.16 17.34
CA SER A 238 -4.56 16.42 17.94
C SER A 238 -6.03 16.71 17.72
N ARG A 239 -6.64 16.10 16.70
CA ARG A 239 -8.06 16.32 16.37
C ARG A 239 -8.68 15.01 15.87
N HIS A 240 -10.00 15.00 15.82
CA HIS A 240 -10.75 14.01 15.06
C HIS A 240 -11.38 14.68 13.85
N ARG A 241 -11.41 13.98 12.73
CA ARG A 241 -12.10 14.41 11.51
C ARG A 241 -13.08 13.36 11.08
N SER A 242 -14.34 13.76 10.90
CA SER A 242 -15.37 12.90 10.34
C SER A 242 -15.46 13.14 8.83
N TRP A 243 -15.65 12.06 8.09
CA TRP A 243 -15.80 12.08 6.65
C TRP A 243 -17.12 11.42 6.29
N THR A 244 -17.90 12.05 5.42
CA THR A 244 -19.03 11.40 4.77
C THR A 244 -18.48 10.49 3.68
N ILE A 245 -18.97 9.26 3.61
CA ILE A 245 -18.63 8.29 2.57
C ILE A 245 -19.89 7.94 1.81
N ASP A 246 -19.84 8.11 0.49
CA ASP A 246 -20.78 7.47 -0.42
C ASP A 246 -20.14 6.21 -0.99
N MET A 247 -20.57 5.04 -0.53
CA MET A 247 -20.04 3.74 -1.00
C MET A 247 -20.36 3.44 -2.47
N ASN A 248 -21.39 4.08 -3.05
CA ASN A 248 -21.74 3.86 -4.45
C ASN A 248 -20.77 4.57 -5.38
N THR A 249 -20.42 5.81 -5.05
CA THR A 249 -19.52 6.64 -5.86
C THR A 249 -18.07 6.59 -5.38
N MET A 250 -17.85 6.08 -4.16
CA MET A 250 -16.61 6.22 -3.40
C MET A 250 -16.21 7.68 -3.20
N GLY A 251 -17.19 8.57 -3.14
CA GLY A 251 -17.00 9.97 -2.79
C GLY A 251 -16.73 10.10 -1.30
N VAL A 252 -15.69 10.87 -0.94
CA VAL A 252 -15.36 11.17 0.45
C VAL A 252 -15.37 12.69 0.62
N SER A 253 -16.03 13.22 1.64
CA SER A 253 -16.04 14.65 1.92
C SER A 253 -15.92 14.92 3.42
N GLN A 254 -15.10 15.91 3.77
CA GLN A 254 -14.90 16.25 5.18
C GLN A 254 -16.19 16.86 5.74
N LEU A 255 -16.69 16.30 6.84
CA LEU A 255 -17.70 16.97 7.64
C LEU A 255 -17.04 18.15 8.35
N ILE A 256 -17.47 19.36 7.98
CA ILE A 256 -17.16 20.56 8.75
C ILE A 256 -18.12 20.54 9.94
N VAL A 257 -17.66 20.00 11.05
CA VAL A 257 -18.36 20.13 12.32
C VAL A 257 -18.03 21.54 12.85
N PRO A 258 -19.03 22.41 13.11
CA PRO A 258 -18.81 23.76 13.60
C PRO A 258 -18.06 23.80 14.94
#